data_AF-A0A957P7L6-F1
#
_entry.id   AF-A0A957P7L6-F1
#
_cell.length_a   1.000
_cell.length_b   1.000
_cell.length_c   1.000
_cell.angle_alpha   90.00
_cell.angle_beta   90.00
_cell.angle_gamma   90.00
#
_symmetry.space_group_name_H-M   'P 1'
#
loop_
_entity.id
_entity.type
_entity.pdbx_description
1 polymer ?
#
loop_
_entity_poly.entity_id
_entity_poly.type
_entity_poly.pdbx_seq_one_letter_code
_entity_poly.pdbx_strand_id
1 'polypeptide(L)'
;MPNTPILSASIELVYVSDEEPGYTRRKQGRGFSYLHPDGQRVQDESLRERFAALVIPPAWTDVWICLEPNGHIQSTGRDDAARKQYIYHPLWEEMRNMAKFERVYRFGQALPQIRQQVDADLRKHNLPQARV
;
A
#
# COMPACT_ATOMS: atom_id res chain seq x y z
N MET A 1 7.29 12.15 -21.76
CA MET A 1 5.82 12.28 -21.59
C MET A 1 5.59 12.82 -20.20
N PRO A 2 5.12 14.07 -20.03
CA PRO A 2 4.87 14.61 -18.70
C PRO A 2 3.62 13.97 -18.10
N ASN A 3 3.74 13.44 -16.88
CA ASN A 3 2.64 12.95 -16.05
C ASN A 3 1.67 14.11 -15.80
N THR A 4 0.49 14.06 -16.42
CA THR A 4 -0.60 14.99 -16.11
C THR A 4 -1.11 14.68 -14.69
N PRO A 5 -1.07 15.62 -13.74
CA PRO A 5 -1.70 15.41 -12.45
C PRO A 5 -3.22 15.41 -12.68
N ILE A 6 -3.84 14.24 -12.49
CA ILE A 6 -5.29 14.11 -12.52
C ILE A 6 -5.82 14.85 -11.29
N LEU A 7 -6.39 16.03 -11.51
CA LEU A 7 -7.38 16.74 -10.68
C LEU A 7 -7.46 16.25 -9.22
N SER A 8 -6.56 16.75 -8.36
CA SER A 8 -6.65 16.55 -6.90
C SER A 8 -7.73 17.45 -6.31
N ALA A 9 -9.00 17.15 -6.59
CA ALA A 9 -10.08 17.67 -5.79
C ALA A 9 -10.07 16.91 -4.44
N SER A 10 -9.44 17.49 -3.42
CA SER A 10 -9.73 17.28 -1.99
C SER A 10 -10.14 15.86 -1.52
N ILE A 11 -9.50 14.79 -1.98
CA ILE A 11 -9.75 13.45 -1.42
C ILE A 11 -8.80 13.24 -0.24
N GLU A 12 -9.36 13.30 0.97
CA GLU A 12 -8.66 12.83 2.17
C GLU A 12 -8.66 11.29 2.14
N LEU A 13 -7.48 10.68 2.10
CA LEU A 13 -7.34 9.23 2.13
C LEU A 13 -7.72 8.71 3.52
N VAL A 14 -8.55 7.66 3.54
CA VAL A 14 -8.93 7.00 4.80
C VAL A 14 -8.10 5.74 5.03
N TYR A 15 -7.69 5.57 6.29
CA TYR A 15 -7.06 4.34 6.73
C TYR A 15 -8.11 3.25 6.88
N VAL A 16 -7.88 2.10 6.24
CA VAL A 16 -8.81 0.96 6.17
C VAL A 16 -8.02 -0.33 6.37
N SER A 17 -8.70 -1.39 6.78
CA SER A 17 -8.10 -2.72 6.96
C SER A 17 -8.89 -3.77 6.19
N ASP A 18 -8.21 -4.82 5.73
CA ASP A 18 -8.90 -5.96 5.12
C ASP A 18 -9.57 -6.90 6.15
N GLU A 19 -9.53 -6.53 7.42
CA GLU A 19 -10.33 -7.10 8.50
C GLU A 19 -11.72 -6.43 8.63
N GLU A 20 -11.91 -5.28 7.98
CA GLU A 20 -13.19 -4.57 7.92
C GLU A 20 -14.09 -5.17 6.82
N PRO A 21 -15.42 -4.92 6.87
CA PRO A 21 -16.33 -5.33 5.80
C PRO A 21 -15.85 -4.82 4.42
N GLY A 22 -15.89 -5.69 3.42
CA GLY A 22 -15.51 -5.36 2.05
C GLY A 22 -16.19 -6.27 1.05
N TYR A 23 -16.06 -5.92 -0.23
CA TYR A 23 -16.52 -6.80 -1.29
C TYR A 23 -15.58 -7.98 -1.43
N THR A 24 -16.11 -9.13 -1.81
CA THR A 24 -15.30 -10.31 -2.11
C THR A 24 -15.40 -10.68 -3.58
N ARG A 25 -14.32 -11.23 -4.13
CA ARG A 25 -14.30 -11.74 -5.51
C ARG A 25 -14.31 -13.26 -5.50
N ARG A 26 -15.24 -13.85 -6.25
CA ARG A 26 -15.37 -15.30 -6.42
C ARG A 26 -15.26 -15.67 -7.89
N LYS A 27 -14.54 -16.74 -8.19
CA LYS A 27 -14.48 -17.29 -9.56
C LYS A 27 -15.84 -17.85 -9.95
N GLN A 28 -16.34 -17.48 -11.13
CA GLN A 28 -17.61 -17.96 -11.68
C GLN A 28 -17.46 -18.24 -13.17
N GLY A 29 -17.48 -19.52 -13.54
CA GLY A 29 -17.29 -19.95 -14.93
C GLY A 29 -15.96 -19.47 -15.50
N ARG A 30 -16.02 -18.68 -16.58
CA ARG A 30 -14.84 -18.09 -17.25
C ARG A 30 -14.38 -16.75 -16.66
N GLY A 31 -15.10 -16.20 -15.68
CA GLY A 31 -14.81 -14.89 -15.11
C GLY A 31 -14.96 -14.85 -13.60
N PHE A 32 -15.30 -13.68 -13.09
CA PHE A 32 -15.46 -13.42 -11.66
C PHE A 32 -16.82 -12.79 -11.36
N SER A 33 -17.37 -13.14 -10.20
CA SER A 33 -18.49 -12.46 -9.57
C SER A 33 -18.02 -11.75 -8.31
N TYR A 34 -18.60 -10.58 -8.03
CA TYR A 34 -18.32 -9.84 -6.82
C TYR A 34 -19.51 -9.92 -5.88
N LEU A 35 -19.25 -10.01 -4.58
CA LEU A 35 -20.26 -10.09 -3.54
C LEU A 35 -20.10 -8.90 -2.58
N HIS A 36 -21.23 -8.36 -2.13
CA HIS A 36 -21.31 -7.44 -1.01
C HIS A 36 -20.91 -8.13 0.30
N PRO A 37 -20.62 -7.37 1.38
CA PRO A 37 -20.33 -7.96 2.70
C PRO A 37 -21.44 -8.86 3.24
N ASP A 38 -22.69 -8.64 2.83
CA ASP A 38 -23.84 -9.47 3.18
C ASP A 38 -23.98 -10.75 2.31
N GLY A 39 -23.06 -10.97 1.38
CA GLY A 39 -23.03 -12.10 0.46
C GLY A 39 -23.90 -11.94 -0.79
N GLN A 40 -24.64 -10.83 -0.93
CA GLN A 40 -25.43 -10.57 -2.14
C GLN A 40 -24.52 -10.24 -3.32
N ARG A 41 -24.97 -10.60 -4.53
CA ARG A 41 -24.20 -10.34 -5.74
C ARG A 41 -24.21 -8.85 -6.09
N VAL A 42 -23.03 -8.29 -6.33
CA VAL A 42 -22.88 -6.93 -6.86
C VAL A 42 -23.39 -6.90 -8.29
N GLN A 43 -24.45 -6.12 -8.53
CA GLN A 43 -25.04 -5.89 -9.86
C GLN A 43 -24.81 -4.46 -10.37
N ASP A 44 -24.42 -3.55 -9.49
CA ASP A 44 -24.11 -2.16 -9.81
C ASP A 44 -22.94 -2.09 -10.80
N GLU A 45 -23.18 -1.45 -11.95
CA GLU A 45 -22.18 -1.33 -13.01
C GLU A 45 -21.00 -0.44 -12.60
N SER A 46 -21.24 0.63 -11.85
CA SER A 46 -20.19 1.54 -11.39
C SER A 46 -19.18 0.85 -10.45
N LEU A 47 -19.69 -0.02 -9.57
CA LEU A 47 -18.83 -0.85 -8.72
C LEU A 47 -18.02 -1.85 -9.54
N ARG A 48 -18.63 -2.46 -10.56
CA ARG A 48 -17.95 -3.42 -11.43
C ARG A 48 -16.87 -2.78 -12.29
N GLU A 49 -17.12 -1.58 -12.82
CA GLU A 49 -16.12 -0.76 -13.50
C GLU A 49 -14.95 -0.42 -12.57
N ARG A 50 -15.25 0.03 -11.34
CA ARG A 50 -14.24 0.28 -10.32
C ARG A 50 -13.40 -0.96 -10.04
N PHE A 51 -14.00 -2.13 -9.84
CA PHE A 51 -13.27 -3.37 -9.57
C PHE A 51 -12.41 -3.81 -10.75
N ALA A 52 -12.88 -3.60 -11.98
CA ALA A 52 -12.10 -3.87 -13.18
C ALA A 52 -10.87 -2.95 -13.27
N ALA A 53 -11.01 -1.67 -12.90
CA ALA A 53 -9.93 -0.70 -12.88
C ALA A 53 -8.83 -1.01 -11.84
N LEU A 54 -9.12 -1.83 -10.82
CA LEU A 54 -8.11 -2.30 -9.86
C LEU A 54 -7.13 -3.31 -10.46
N VAL A 55 -7.46 -3.94 -11.61
CA VAL A 55 -6.59 -4.93 -12.28
C VAL A 55 -6.13 -6.05 -11.34
N ILE A 56 -7.05 -6.57 -10.51
CA ILE A 56 -6.73 -7.63 -9.55
C ILE A 56 -6.33 -8.90 -10.31
N PRO A 57 -5.11 -9.44 -10.13
CA PRO A 57 -4.65 -10.61 -10.88
C PRO A 57 -5.60 -11.80 -10.75
N PRO A 58 -5.88 -12.55 -11.83
CA PRO A 58 -6.87 -13.62 -11.82
C PRO A 58 -6.47 -14.82 -10.96
N ALA A 59 -5.18 -14.98 -10.69
CA ALA A 59 -4.65 -16.03 -9.81
C ALA A 59 -4.91 -15.75 -8.32
N TRP A 60 -5.20 -14.51 -7.94
CA TRP A 60 -5.37 -14.17 -6.53
C TRP A 60 -6.60 -14.83 -5.90
N THR A 61 -6.39 -15.47 -4.75
CA THR A 61 -7.43 -16.02 -3.87
C THR A 61 -7.69 -15.08 -2.69
N ASP A 62 -8.73 -15.36 -1.89
CA ASP A 62 -9.10 -14.59 -0.69
C ASP A 62 -9.14 -13.08 -0.93
N VAL A 63 -9.72 -12.67 -2.06
CA VAL A 63 -9.72 -11.28 -2.49
C VAL A 63 -10.74 -10.48 -1.69
N TRP A 64 -10.25 -9.42 -1.05
CA TRP A 64 -11.04 -8.37 -0.40
C TRP A 64 -10.89 -7.07 -1.20
N ILE A 65 -11.98 -6.33 -1.34
CA ILE A 65 -12.01 -5.03 -2.02
C ILE A 65 -12.70 -4.03 -1.10
N CYS A 66 -12.05 -2.89 -0.89
CA CYS A 66 -12.49 -1.85 0.04
C CYS A 66 -13.85 -1.26 -0.37
N LEU A 67 -14.73 -1.01 0.60
CA LEU A 67 -15.99 -0.30 0.36
C LEU A 67 -15.73 1.15 -0.09
N GLU A 68 -14.78 1.81 0.56
CA GLU A 68 -14.49 3.23 0.37
C GLU A 68 -13.55 3.47 -0.84
N PRO A 69 -13.98 4.26 -1.87
CA PRO A 69 -13.13 4.59 -3.01
C PRO A 69 -11.86 5.35 -2.64
N ASN A 70 -11.85 6.06 -1.52
CA ASN A 70 -10.69 6.80 -0.98
C ASN A 70 -9.92 6.03 0.11
N GLY A 71 -10.20 4.74 0.32
CA GLY A 71 -9.42 3.88 1.20
C GLY A 71 -7.98 3.73 0.68
N HIS A 72 -6.99 3.92 1.56
CA HIS A 72 -5.58 3.85 1.16
C HIS A 72 -5.19 2.47 0.59
N ILE A 73 -5.82 1.39 1.07
CA ILE A 73 -5.80 0.06 0.46
C ILE A 73 -7.11 -0.09 -0.30
N GLN A 74 -7.03 -0.39 -1.60
CA GLN A 74 -8.20 -0.64 -2.44
C GLN A 74 -8.55 -2.13 -2.51
N SER A 75 -7.57 -3.01 -2.48
CA SER A 75 -7.81 -4.45 -2.45
C SER A 75 -6.65 -5.21 -1.82
N THR A 76 -6.95 -6.35 -1.22
CA THR A 76 -5.98 -7.38 -0.84
C THR A 76 -6.36 -8.72 -1.45
N GLY A 77 -5.41 -9.63 -1.50
CA GLY A 77 -5.62 -11.01 -1.90
C GLY A 77 -4.38 -11.86 -1.59
N ARG A 78 -4.41 -13.14 -1.92
CA ARG A 78 -3.27 -14.05 -1.81
C ARG A 78 -2.78 -14.49 -3.17
N ASP A 79 -1.48 -14.45 -3.40
CA ASP A 79 -0.88 -14.98 -4.63
C ASP A 79 -0.75 -16.52 -4.60
N ASP A 80 -0.20 -17.09 -5.68
CA ASP A 80 0.01 -18.55 -5.82
C ASP A 80 0.94 -19.13 -4.73
N ALA A 81 1.74 -18.28 -4.07
CA ALA A 81 2.60 -18.66 -2.95
C ALA A 81 1.93 -18.38 -1.58
N ALA A 82 0.61 -18.15 -1.56
CA ALA A 82 -0.20 -17.83 -0.38
C ALA A 82 0.21 -16.53 0.36
N ARG A 83 1.03 -15.68 -0.26
CA ARG A 83 1.47 -14.41 0.32
C ARG A 83 0.39 -13.36 0.14
N LYS A 84 0.12 -12.58 1.19
CA LYS A 84 -0.82 -11.45 1.11
C LYS A 84 -0.23 -10.37 0.20
N GLN A 85 -0.99 -9.97 -0.80
CA GLN A 85 -0.69 -8.91 -1.76
C GLN A 85 -1.68 -7.77 -1.59
N TYR A 86 -1.25 -6.56 -2.00
CA TYR A 86 -2.00 -5.32 -1.80
C TYR A 86 -2.10 -4.54 -3.10
N ILE A 87 -3.23 -3.89 -3.31
CA ILE A 87 -3.43 -2.83 -4.30
C ILE A 87 -3.78 -1.58 -3.52
N TYR A 88 -2.95 -0.54 -3.64
CA TYR A 88 -3.13 0.74 -2.95
C TYR A 88 -3.84 1.76 -3.83
N HIS A 89 -4.46 2.75 -3.20
CA HIS A 89 -4.93 3.94 -3.90
C HIS A 89 -3.74 4.68 -4.54
N PRO A 90 -3.82 5.21 -5.77
CA PRO A 90 -2.69 5.89 -6.42
C PRO A 90 -2.08 7.03 -5.58
N LEU A 91 -2.93 7.86 -4.96
CA LEU A 91 -2.48 8.94 -4.05
C LEU A 91 -1.73 8.43 -2.81
N TRP A 92 -1.92 7.17 -2.38
CA TRP A 92 -1.24 6.63 -1.20
C TRP A 92 0.26 6.51 -1.41
N GLU A 93 0.68 6.09 -2.61
CA GLU A 93 2.11 6.01 -2.95
C GLU A 93 2.75 7.40 -2.95
N GLU A 94 2.07 8.41 -3.50
CA GLU A 94 2.55 9.80 -3.53
C GLU A 94 2.76 10.35 -2.11
N MET A 95 1.77 10.17 -1.22
CA MET A 95 1.86 10.62 0.17
C MET A 95 2.95 9.88 0.97
N ARG A 96 3.05 8.55 0.83
CA ARG A 96 4.07 7.75 1.52
C ARG A 96 5.47 8.03 1.02
N ASN A 97 5.63 8.28 -0.27
CA ASN A 97 6.93 8.63 -0.85
C ASN A 97 7.42 9.96 -0.30
N MET A 98 6.54 10.96 -0.15
CA MET A 98 6.90 12.25 0.45
C MET A 98 7.39 12.08 1.91
N ALA A 99 6.64 11.36 2.74
CA ALA A 99 7.00 11.15 4.14
C ALA A 99 8.30 10.33 4.32
N LYS A 100 8.53 9.32 3.46
CA LYS A 100 9.79 8.56 3.47
C LYS A 100 10.98 9.42 3.03
N PHE A 101 10.80 10.24 1.99
CA PHE A 101 11.86 11.09 1.47
C PHE A 101 12.33 12.09 2.54
N GLU A 102 11.41 12.70 3.28
CA GLU A 102 11.76 13.61 4.36
C GLU A 102 12.62 12.94 5.44
N ARG A 103 12.28 11.71 5.84
CA ARG A 103 13.07 10.96 6.83
C ARG A 103 14.48 10.64 6.33
N VAL A 104 14.62 10.21 5.07
CA VAL A 104 15.94 9.94 4.47
C VAL A 104 16.75 11.22 4.33
N TYR A 105 16.10 12.33 3.97
CA TYR A 105 16.73 13.64 3.90
C TYR A 105 17.29 14.08 5.26
N ARG A 106 16.48 14.01 6.33
CA ARG A 106 16.93 14.32 7.70
C ARG A 106 18.08 13.40 8.16
N PHE A 107 18.04 12.12 7.81
CA PHE A 107 19.15 11.20 8.07
C PHE A 107 20.42 11.61 7.30
N GLY A 108 20.28 12.03 6.04
CA GLY A 108 21.35 12.57 5.21
C GLY A 108 22.01 13.81 5.84
N GLN A 109 21.21 14.68 6.46
CA GLN A 109 21.74 15.84 7.19
C GLN A 109 22.51 15.46 8.46
N ALA A 110 22.12 14.37 9.13
CA ALA A 110 22.80 13.87 10.33
C ALA A 110 24.07 13.04 10.04
N LEU A 111 24.24 12.54 8.81
CA LEU A 111 25.35 11.67 8.40
C LEU A 111 26.75 12.21 8.74
N PRO A 112 27.09 13.50 8.53
CA PRO A 112 28.41 14.02 8.88
C PRO A 112 28.72 13.89 10.38
N GLN A 113 27.76 14.20 11.25
CA GLN A 113 27.93 14.09 12.70
C GLN A 113 28.05 12.63 13.14
N ILE A 114 27.21 11.75 12.58
CA ILE A 114 27.28 10.30 12.83
C ILE A 114 28.66 9.77 12.44
N ARG A 115 29.18 10.13 11.26
CA ARG A 115 30.51 9.70 10.79
C ARG A 115 31.63 10.19 11.72
N GLN A 116 31.57 11.45 12.13
CA GLN A 116 32.55 12.00 13.07
C GLN A 116 32.56 11.24 14.40
N GLN A 117 31.38 10.90 14.92
CA GLN A 117 31.24 10.13 16.16
C GLN A 117 31.78 8.70 15.99
N VAL A 118 31.43 8.03 14.90
CA VAL A 118 31.95 6.69 14.56
C VAL A 118 33.47 6.70 14.46
N ASP A 119 34.06 7.66 13.76
CA ASP A 119 35.52 7.77 13.63
C ASP A 119 36.21 7.99 14.99
N ALA A 120 35.59 8.79 15.86
CA ALA A 120 36.10 9.03 17.21
C ALA A 120 36.02 7.75 18.07
N ASP A 121 34.91 7.02 17.98
CA ASP A 121 34.70 5.78 18.74
C ASP A 121 35.61 4.64 18.27
N LEU A 122 35.86 4.53 16.96
CA LEU A 122 36.79 3.55 16.39
C LEU A 122 38.25 3.76 16.83
N ARG A 123 38.63 5.00 17.20
CA ARG A 123 39.97 5.34 17.71
C ARG A 123 40.18 5.00 19.19
N LYS A 124 39.13 4.63 19.93
CA LYS A 124 39.25 4.29 21.35
C LYS A 124 40.05 3.01 21.57
N HIS A 125 40.91 3.03 22.59
CA HIS A 125 41.63 1.82 23.03
C HIS A 125 40.68 0.81 23.67
N ASN A 126 40.99 -0.49 23.53
CA ASN A 126 40.15 -1.63 23.92
C ASN A 126 38.83 -1.73 23.15
N LEU A 127 37.94 -2.66 23.52
CA LEU A 127 36.60 -2.87 22.93
C LEU A 127 35.48 -2.37 23.87
N PRO A 128 35.32 -1.05 24.08
CA PRO A 128 34.16 -0.53 24.79
C PRO A 128 32.89 -0.65 23.92
N GLN A 129 31.71 -0.70 24.54
CA GLN A 129 30.42 -0.82 23.84
C GLN A 129 30.23 0.21 22.72
N ALA A 130 30.75 1.43 22.87
CA ALA A 130 30.66 2.47 21.84
C ALA A 130 31.47 2.15 20.55
N ARG A 131 32.39 1.19 20.61
CA ARG A 131 33.25 0.74 19.49
C ARG A 131 32.72 -0.53 18.79
N VAL A 132 31.84 -1.30 19.44
CA VAL A 132 31.28 -2.58 18.94
C VAL A 132 29.97 -2.32 18.22
#